data_AF-A0A5C5FXF5-F1
#
_entry.id   AF-A0A5C5FXF5-F1
#
_cell.length_a   1.000
_cell.length_b   1.000
_cell.length_c   1.000
_cell.angle_alpha   90.00
_cell.angle_beta   90.00
_cell.angle_gamma   90.00
#
_symmetry.space_group_name_H-M   'P 1'
#
loop_
_entity.id
_entity.type
_entity.pdbx_description
1 polymer ?
#
loop_
_entity_poly.entity_id
_entity_poly.type
_entity_poly.pdbx_seq_one_letter_code
_entity_poly.pdbx_strand_id
1 'polypeptide(L)'
;MSPSSPRYAGPQPTCPQTLDDPAPKLSPEQLAVPTTELYSAALEQAWAELDSTAAAADSARPTPSRVDELEPRPDDPSRPRPAHHGPYAVQRAGLDWTYHVVPSRARQALQDEVVTLVLQQRLRECDEAGDDEPCRVSEAREGFRRQEREREGVVRGVRSDDMGRKGGEEEEDRPLALFTAGGMGAGKGHTLKELLKSRDVRLPRNTVWIDPDALSRLLPERPQYVSNDPENASALLHPEASLLQEVCAAVAREQRRSLVVDGSLTDCGWFEGFMRQYREAGYDCEILFVSAPEDVMLRRADKRAKATGRVTHPEAIKRSRIKSPECVTKLSKPGLVRRVRLIDNSSDTAPATTMYDSALDPAWPGSTPTPYHPSGGPHGSSASVTAPRALQEL
;
A
#
# COMPACT_ATOMS: atom_id res chain seq x y z
N MET A 1 -12.16 -2.66 -10.97
CA MET A 1 -12.37 -1.75 -12.12
C MET A 1 -13.86 -1.44 -12.24
N SER A 2 -14.23 -0.18 -12.53
CA SER A 2 -15.59 0.08 -13.04
C SER A 2 -15.74 -0.65 -14.38
N PRO A 3 -16.85 -1.36 -14.63
CA PRO A 3 -17.16 -1.81 -15.97
C PRO A 3 -17.42 -0.57 -16.86
N SER A 4 -17.06 -0.66 -18.14
CA SER A 4 -17.61 0.10 -19.28
C SER A 4 -16.85 1.27 -19.93
N SER A 5 -15.59 1.58 -19.60
CA SER A 5 -14.81 2.44 -20.50
C SER A 5 -14.19 1.60 -21.61
N PRO A 6 -14.38 1.94 -22.90
CA PRO A 6 -13.69 1.25 -23.99
C PRO A 6 -12.18 1.42 -23.82
N ARG A 7 -11.40 0.36 -24.09
CA ARG A 7 -9.94 0.40 -24.02
C ARG A 7 -9.37 1.51 -24.91
N TYR A 8 -8.36 2.21 -24.42
CA TYR A 8 -7.57 3.08 -25.26
C TYR A 8 -6.97 2.32 -26.43
N ALA A 9 -7.20 2.81 -27.65
CA ALA A 9 -6.67 2.19 -28.87
C ALA A 9 -5.77 3.12 -29.69
N GLY A 10 -5.29 4.22 -29.07
CA GLY A 10 -4.71 5.35 -29.79
C GLY A 10 -3.22 5.23 -29.99
N PRO A 11 -2.60 6.24 -30.62
CA PRO A 11 -1.16 6.27 -30.78
C PRO A 11 -0.48 6.10 -29.42
N GLN A 12 0.38 5.10 -29.32
CA GLN A 12 1.15 4.85 -28.12
C GLN A 12 2.28 5.89 -27.99
N PRO A 13 2.40 6.60 -26.86
CA PRO A 13 3.55 7.45 -26.64
C PRO A 13 4.81 6.59 -26.44
N THR A 14 5.98 7.11 -26.79
CA THR A 14 7.26 6.42 -26.51
C THR A 14 7.42 6.21 -25.01
N CYS A 15 7.74 4.99 -24.57
CA CYS A 15 8.06 4.75 -23.17
C CYS A 15 9.43 5.35 -22.84
N PRO A 16 9.58 6.12 -21.74
CA PRO A 16 10.89 6.48 -21.19
C PRO A 16 11.75 5.24 -20.97
N GLN A 17 13.06 5.33 -21.21
CA GLN A 17 13.97 4.19 -21.04
C GLN A 17 14.38 4.02 -19.58
N THR A 18 14.54 5.13 -18.86
CA THR A 18 14.90 5.21 -17.44
C THR A 18 14.04 6.23 -16.71
N LEU A 19 14.07 6.23 -15.37
CA LEU A 19 13.34 7.22 -14.56
C LEU A 19 13.86 8.66 -14.70
N ASP A 20 15.10 8.83 -15.14
CA ASP A 20 15.71 10.15 -15.36
C ASP A 20 15.32 10.74 -16.73
N ASP A 21 14.80 9.92 -17.64
CA ASP A 21 14.33 10.39 -18.94
C ASP A 21 13.00 11.13 -18.82
N PRO A 22 12.85 12.30 -19.48
CA PRO A 22 11.57 13.00 -19.47
C PRO A 22 10.50 12.19 -20.22
N ALA A 23 9.30 12.13 -19.66
CA ALA A 23 8.14 11.61 -20.39
C ALA A 23 7.92 12.40 -21.69
N PRO A 24 7.55 11.73 -22.81
CA PRO A 24 7.17 12.46 -24.01
C PRO A 24 5.94 13.32 -23.74
N LYS A 25 5.78 14.41 -24.50
CA LYS A 25 4.58 15.24 -24.41
C LYS A 25 3.36 14.43 -24.83
N LEU A 26 2.42 14.24 -23.90
CA LEU A 26 1.19 13.50 -24.12
C LEU A 26 0.15 14.37 -24.84
N SER A 27 -0.65 13.74 -25.69
CA SER A 27 -1.80 14.38 -26.34
C SER A 27 -2.99 14.51 -25.36
N PRO A 28 -3.99 15.36 -25.66
CA PRO A 28 -5.19 15.46 -24.84
C PRO A 28 -5.93 14.11 -24.68
N GLU A 29 -5.90 13.27 -25.72
CA GLU A 29 -6.49 11.93 -25.68
C GLU A 29 -5.75 11.00 -24.73
N GLN A 30 -4.41 11.05 -24.74
CA GLN A 30 -3.57 10.24 -23.85
C GLN A 30 -3.70 10.68 -22.38
N LEU A 31 -3.85 11.99 -22.14
CA LEU A 31 -4.04 12.57 -20.79
C LEU A 31 -5.42 12.27 -20.19
N ALA A 32 -6.36 11.75 -20.98
CA ALA A 32 -7.70 11.37 -20.53
C ALA A 32 -7.81 9.90 -20.09
N VAL A 33 -6.77 9.09 -20.25
CA VAL A 33 -6.78 7.65 -19.93
C VAL A 33 -5.70 7.28 -18.91
N PRO A 34 -5.89 6.17 -18.15
CA PRO A 34 -4.91 5.72 -17.19
C PRO A 34 -3.55 5.43 -17.82
N THR A 35 -2.47 5.68 -17.08
CA THR A 35 -1.10 5.46 -17.57
C THR A 35 -0.86 4.00 -17.96
N THR A 36 -1.51 3.06 -17.27
CA THR A 36 -1.46 1.63 -17.60
C THR A 36 -2.04 1.31 -18.98
N GLU A 37 -3.03 2.06 -19.47
CA GLU A 37 -3.60 1.84 -20.80
C GLU A 37 -2.70 2.38 -21.92
N LEU A 38 -1.97 3.47 -21.66
CA LEU A 38 -1.02 4.03 -22.63
C LEU A 38 0.13 3.06 -22.93
N TYR A 39 0.54 2.30 -21.92
CA TYR A 39 1.69 1.42 -21.97
C TYR A 39 1.31 -0.05 -21.81
N SER A 40 0.13 -0.46 -22.28
CA SER A 40 -0.26 -1.88 -22.22
C SER A 40 0.38 -2.70 -23.34
N ALA A 41 0.69 -3.96 -23.05
CA ALA A 41 1.18 -4.92 -24.03
C ALA A 41 0.13 -5.23 -25.10
N ALA A 42 -1.16 -5.23 -24.74
CA ALA A 42 -2.25 -5.47 -25.66
C ALA A 42 -2.38 -4.36 -26.71
N LEU A 43 -2.19 -3.10 -26.32
CA LEU A 43 -2.19 -1.96 -27.25
C LEU A 43 -1.02 -2.05 -28.23
N GLU A 44 0.18 -2.34 -27.73
CA GLU A 44 1.39 -2.52 -28.54
C GLU A 44 1.19 -3.64 -29.57
N GLN A 45 0.64 -4.77 -29.15
CA GLN A 45 0.34 -5.89 -30.04
C GLN A 45 -0.72 -5.53 -31.09
N ALA A 46 -1.79 -4.81 -30.70
CA ALA A 46 -2.84 -4.41 -31.64
C ALA A 46 -2.32 -3.51 -32.76
N TRP A 47 -1.39 -2.60 -32.45
CA TRP A 47 -0.71 -1.78 -33.45
C TRP A 47 0.25 -2.60 -34.32
N ALA A 48 1.01 -3.52 -33.73
CA ALA A 48 1.90 -4.39 -34.49
C ALA A 48 1.17 -5.30 -35.49
N GLU A 49 -0.03 -5.79 -35.14
CA GLU A 49 -0.89 -6.55 -36.05
C GLU A 49 -1.27 -5.70 -37.27
N LEU A 50 -1.63 -4.43 -37.08
CA LEU A 50 -1.95 -3.53 -38.18
C LEU A 50 -0.74 -3.29 -39.08
N ASP A 51 0.42 -2.96 -38.52
CA ASP A 51 1.66 -2.73 -39.30
C ASP A 51 2.04 -3.94 -40.15
N SER A 52 1.85 -5.16 -39.62
CA SER A 52 2.10 -6.40 -40.37
C SER A 52 1.12 -6.63 -41.53
N THR A 53 -0.10 -6.11 -41.40
CA THR A 53 -1.14 -6.15 -42.44
C THR A 53 -1.11 -4.93 -43.38
N ALA A 54 -0.42 -3.85 -42.98
CA ALA A 54 -0.36 -2.54 -43.62
C ALA A 54 0.62 -2.45 -44.81
N ALA A 55 0.91 -3.58 -45.46
CA ALA A 55 0.95 -3.56 -46.93
C ALA A 55 -0.43 -3.17 -47.53
N ALA A 56 -1.50 -3.12 -46.72
CA ALA A 56 -2.81 -2.62 -47.07
C ALA A 56 -3.29 -1.50 -46.11
N ALA A 57 -3.37 -0.28 -46.65
CA ALA A 57 -4.03 0.93 -46.11
C ALA A 57 -3.32 1.71 -44.98
N ASP A 58 -2.51 2.69 -45.40
CA ASP A 58 -2.21 3.91 -44.61
C ASP A 58 -3.49 4.43 -43.95
N SER A 59 -3.53 4.54 -42.60
CA SER A 59 -4.49 5.27 -41.74
C SER A 59 -5.48 4.51 -40.84
N ALA A 60 -5.46 3.17 -40.74
CA ALA A 60 -6.33 2.48 -39.78
C ALA A 60 -5.75 2.43 -38.35
N ARG A 61 -6.56 2.77 -37.33
CA ARG A 61 -6.27 2.63 -35.89
C ARG A 61 -6.89 1.32 -35.37
N PRO A 62 -6.30 0.61 -34.39
CA PRO A 62 -6.94 -0.58 -33.82
C PRO A 62 -8.25 -0.19 -33.14
N THR A 63 -9.19 -1.13 -33.06
CA THR A 63 -10.44 -0.89 -32.34
C THR A 63 -10.24 -1.15 -30.84
N PRO A 64 -10.96 -0.43 -29.95
CA PRO A 64 -10.96 -0.73 -28.52
C PRO A 64 -11.27 -2.19 -28.19
N SER A 65 -12.20 -2.81 -28.94
CA SER A 65 -12.53 -4.23 -28.77
C SER A 65 -11.35 -5.14 -29.11
N ARG A 66 -10.58 -4.81 -30.16
CA ARG A 66 -9.39 -5.61 -30.50
C ARG A 66 -8.31 -5.50 -29.43
N VAL A 67 -8.10 -4.31 -28.87
CA VAL A 67 -7.18 -4.13 -27.73
C VAL A 67 -7.67 -4.93 -26.52
N ASP A 68 -8.97 -4.92 -26.21
CA ASP A 68 -9.51 -5.74 -25.12
C ASP A 68 -9.25 -7.23 -25.38
N GLU A 69 -9.57 -7.76 -26.56
CA GLU A 69 -9.35 -9.16 -26.95
C GLU A 69 -7.92 -9.66 -26.69
N LEU A 70 -6.94 -8.78 -26.90
CA LEU A 70 -5.52 -9.04 -26.69
C LEU A 70 -5.07 -8.86 -25.24
N GLU A 71 -5.88 -8.23 -24.38
CA GLU A 71 -5.60 -8.15 -22.96
C GLU A 71 -5.76 -9.54 -22.31
N PRO A 72 -4.73 -10.04 -21.62
CA PRO A 72 -4.81 -11.29 -20.89
C PRO A 72 -5.92 -11.27 -19.83
N ARG A 73 -6.62 -12.40 -19.67
CA ARG A 73 -7.58 -12.61 -18.57
C ARG A 73 -7.39 -14.01 -17.99
N PRO A 74 -6.97 -14.14 -16.71
CA PRO A 74 -6.71 -15.44 -16.10
C PRO A 74 -7.91 -16.41 -16.07
N ASP A 75 -9.12 -15.87 -16.07
CA ASP A 75 -10.39 -16.60 -16.02
C ASP A 75 -10.94 -16.98 -17.41
N ASP A 76 -10.31 -16.52 -18.49
CA ASP A 76 -10.72 -16.82 -19.87
C ASP A 76 -9.58 -17.48 -20.65
N PRO A 77 -9.63 -18.82 -20.88
CA PRO A 77 -8.56 -19.54 -21.56
C PRO A 77 -8.43 -19.20 -23.06
N SER A 78 -9.40 -18.47 -23.64
CA SER A 78 -9.29 -17.96 -25.01
C SER A 78 -8.40 -16.73 -25.13
N ARG A 79 -8.11 -16.05 -24.00
CA ARG A 79 -7.26 -14.86 -23.97
C ARG A 79 -5.78 -15.22 -23.96
N PRO A 80 -4.90 -14.33 -24.46
CA PRO A 80 -3.46 -14.54 -24.39
C PRO A 80 -2.97 -14.69 -22.94
N ARG A 81 -1.86 -15.41 -22.76
CA ARG A 81 -1.19 -15.46 -21.45
C ARG A 81 -0.38 -14.19 -21.22
N PRO A 82 -0.39 -13.62 -20.01
CA PRO A 82 0.40 -12.44 -19.72
C PRO A 82 1.91 -12.75 -19.77
N ALA A 83 2.67 -11.87 -20.41
CA ALA A 83 4.13 -11.98 -20.50
C ALA A 83 4.79 -11.01 -19.51
N HIS A 84 5.69 -11.53 -18.69
CA HIS A 84 6.40 -10.76 -17.68
C HIS A 84 7.91 -10.85 -17.91
N HIS A 85 8.58 -9.72 -17.71
CA HIS A 85 9.99 -9.53 -18.02
C HIS A 85 10.73 -8.88 -16.84
N GLY A 86 12.06 -9.02 -16.86
CA GLY A 86 12.94 -8.38 -15.87
C GLY A 86 13.06 -9.13 -14.55
N PRO A 87 13.82 -8.57 -13.58
CA PRO A 87 14.10 -9.20 -12.29
C PRO A 87 12.87 -9.50 -11.44
N TYR A 88 11.78 -8.76 -11.62
CA TYR A 88 10.55 -8.92 -10.83
C TYR A 88 9.42 -9.63 -11.59
N ALA A 89 9.75 -10.32 -12.69
CA ALA A 89 8.77 -11.01 -13.54
C ALA A 89 7.95 -12.06 -12.77
N VAL A 90 8.57 -12.79 -11.84
CA VAL A 90 7.91 -13.84 -11.05
C VAL A 90 6.86 -13.26 -10.11
N GLN A 91 7.20 -12.19 -9.40
CA GLN A 91 6.30 -11.53 -8.46
C GLN A 91 5.17 -10.84 -9.20
N ARG A 92 5.48 -10.22 -10.35
CA ARG A 92 4.49 -9.67 -11.27
C ARG A 92 3.52 -10.75 -11.77
N ALA A 93 4.01 -11.94 -12.14
CA ALA A 93 3.18 -13.05 -12.60
C ALA A 93 2.16 -13.54 -11.55
N GLY A 94 2.44 -13.35 -10.26
CA GLY A 94 1.56 -13.73 -9.16
C GLY A 94 0.44 -12.75 -8.82
N LEU A 95 0.33 -11.62 -9.54
CA LEU A 95 -0.69 -10.60 -9.29
C LEU A 95 -2.06 -10.94 -9.90
N ASP A 96 -3.09 -10.21 -9.45
CA ASP A 96 -4.45 -10.32 -9.99
C ASP A 96 -4.61 -9.56 -11.32
N TRP A 97 -4.45 -10.29 -12.43
CA TRP A 97 -4.63 -9.77 -13.78
C TRP A 97 -6.10 -9.62 -14.22
N THR A 98 -7.07 -9.87 -13.34
CA THR A 98 -8.45 -9.42 -13.57
C THR A 98 -8.64 -7.94 -13.21
N TYR A 99 -7.74 -7.40 -12.38
CA TYR A 99 -7.72 -6.00 -11.99
C TYR A 99 -6.65 -5.20 -12.75
N HIS A 100 -5.44 -5.75 -12.91
CA HIS A 100 -4.31 -5.07 -13.52
C HIS A 100 -4.31 -5.18 -15.04
N VAL A 101 -3.70 -4.19 -15.70
CA VAL A 101 -3.39 -4.21 -17.15
C VAL A 101 -1.94 -4.59 -17.33
N VAL A 102 -1.65 -5.51 -18.25
CA VAL A 102 -0.30 -6.03 -18.47
C VAL A 102 0.56 -4.94 -19.14
N PRO A 103 1.61 -4.44 -18.48
CA PRO A 103 2.46 -3.40 -19.06
C PRO A 103 3.32 -3.98 -20.19
N SER A 104 3.62 -3.15 -21.19
CA SER A 104 4.58 -3.45 -22.25
C SER A 104 5.95 -3.81 -21.68
N ARG A 105 6.77 -4.51 -22.47
CA ARG A 105 8.11 -4.90 -22.02
C ARG A 105 8.98 -3.70 -21.61
N ALA A 106 8.90 -2.61 -22.37
CA ALA A 106 9.61 -1.38 -22.05
C ALA A 106 9.10 -0.77 -20.73
N ARG A 107 7.77 -0.74 -20.52
CA ARG A 107 7.20 -0.20 -19.28
C ARG A 107 7.53 -1.06 -18.07
N GLN A 108 7.59 -2.39 -18.20
CA GLN A 108 8.05 -3.27 -17.12
C GLN A 108 9.49 -2.97 -16.70
N ALA A 109 10.39 -2.64 -17.63
CA ALA A 109 11.76 -2.26 -17.29
C ALA A 109 11.81 -0.96 -16.44
N LEU A 110 11.03 0.06 -16.81
CA LEU A 110 10.91 1.28 -16.02
C LEU A 110 10.30 1.01 -14.63
N GLN A 111 9.27 0.16 -14.56
CA GLN A 111 8.69 -0.27 -13.29
C GLN A 111 9.71 -1.01 -12.41
N ASP A 112 10.61 -1.81 -13.00
CA ASP A 112 11.66 -2.49 -12.27
C ASP A 112 12.67 -1.50 -11.64
N GLU A 113 12.95 -0.36 -12.28
CA GLU A 113 13.73 0.72 -11.65
C GLU A 113 13.01 1.29 -10.42
N VAL A 114 11.70 1.55 -10.52
CA VAL A 114 10.89 2.05 -9.40
C VAL A 114 10.91 1.06 -8.23
N VAL A 115 10.64 -0.22 -8.51
CA VAL A 115 10.64 -1.28 -7.50
C VAL A 115 12.02 -1.39 -6.85
N THR A 116 13.09 -1.34 -7.64
CA THR A 116 14.47 -1.37 -7.13
C THR A 116 14.76 -0.19 -6.22
N LEU A 117 14.38 1.02 -6.63
CA LEU A 117 14.56 2.24 -5.84
C LEU A 117 13.85 2.14 -4.49
N VAL A 118 12.60 1.70 -4.48
CA VAL A 118 11.80 1.56 -3.24
C VAL A 118 12.35 0.46 -2.33
N LEU A 119 12.75 -0.68 -2.89
CA LEU A 119 13.32 -1.77 -2.10
C LEU A 119 14.69 -1.40 -1.52
N GLN A 120 15.51 -0.63 -2.26
CA GLN A 120 16.82 -0.17 -1.80
C GLN A 120 16.74 1.05 -0.88
N GLN A 121 15.60 1.74 -0.83
CA GLN A 121 15.38 2.89 0.02
C GLN A 121 15.59 2.49 1.50
N ARG A 122 16.66 3.04 2.07
CA ARG A 122 16.91 2.92 3.51
C ARG A 122 16.04 3.94 4.23
N LEU A 123 15.20 3.47 5.15
CA LEU A 123 14.56 4.35 6.12
C LEU A 123 15.65 5.09 6.91
N ARG A 124 15.59 6.43 6.86
CA ARG A 124 16.46 7.31 7.65
C ARG A 124 16.04 7.29 9.12
N GLU A 125 16.95 7.65 10.01
CA GLU A 125 16.58 7.88 11.40
C GLU A 125 15.62 9.07 11.49
N CYS A 126 14.59 9.01 12.33
CA CYS A 126 13.52 10.03 12.35
C CYS A 126 13.99 11.42 12.82
N ASP A 127 15.16 11.54 13.45
CA ASP A 127 15.85 12.80 13.74
C ASP A 127 16.59 13.39 12.52
N GLU A 128 16.88 12.57 11.51
CA GLU A 128 17.55 12.97 10.26
C GLU A 128 16.59 13.06 9.05
N ALA A 129 15.41 12.46 9.15
CA ALA A 129 14.44 12.43 8.05
C ALA A 129 13.69 13.76 7.89
N GLY A 130 13.54 14.21 6.64
CA GLY A 130 12.67 15.36 6.33
C GLY A 130 11.19 15.07 6.57
N ASP A 131 10.37 16.12 6.69
CA ASP A 131 8.93 16.00 7.00
C ASP A 131 8.16 15.12 6.01
N ASP A 132 8.59 15.05 4.75
CA ASP A 132 7.99 14.24 3.69
C ASP A 132 8.71 12.91 3.44
N GLU A 133 9.80 12.62 4.15
CA GLU A 133 10.58 11.38 3.99
C GLU A 133 10.11 10.27 4.95
N PRO A 134 10.03 9.00 4.51
CA PRO A 134 9.78 7.89 5.42
C PRO A 134 10.99 7.69 6.36
N CYS A 135 10.72 7.37 7.62
CA CYS A 135 11.75 7.25 8.65
C CYS A 135 11.56 6.01 9.52
N ARG A 136 12.55 5.72 10.36
CA ARG A 136 12.52 4.72 11.43
C ARG A 136 13.25 5.25 12.65
N VAL A 137 13.10 4.57 13.78
CA VAL A 137 13.97 4.75 14.95
C VAL A 137 14.90 3.55 15.07
N SER A 138 16.16 3.79 15.37
CA SER A 138 17.17 2.76 15.55
C SER A 138 16.77 1.73 16.61
N GLU A 139 17.06 0.47 16.33
CA GLU A 139 17.02 -0.62 17.31
C GLU A 139 18.23 -0.60 18.26
N ALA A 140 19.11 0.41 18.15
CA ALA A 140 20.32 0.47 18.93
C ALA A 140 19.98 0.57 20.43
N ARG A 141 20.31 -0.49 21.18
CA ARG A 141 20.50 -0.46 22.63
C ARG A 141 21.63 0.51 22.97
N GLU A 142 21.36 1.79 22.97
CA GLU A 142 22.23 2.78 23.59
C GLU A 142 21.68 3.12 24.98
N GLY A 143 22.32 2.50 25.98
CA GLY A 143 21.96 2.59 27.40
C GLY A 143 22.51 1.45 28.26
N PHE A 144 22.96 0.33 27.67
CA PHE A 144 23.48 -0.82 28.41
C PHE A 144 25.01 -0.96 28.27
N ARG A 145 25.75 0.13 28.51
CA ARG A 145 27.10 0.04 29.04
C ARG A 145 27.30 1.12 30.10
N ARG A 146 27.55 0.63 31.31
CA ARG A 146 28.27 1.28 32.42
C ARG A 146 27.42 2.09 33.41
N GLN A 147 26.76 1.37 34.31
CA GLN A 147 26.78 1.70 35.74
C GLN A 147 26.61 0.43 36.61
N GLU A 148 27.43 -0.59 36.34
CA GLU A 148 27.92 -1.42 37.45
C GLU A 148 29.02 -0.62 38.14
N ARG A 149 28.63 0.07 39.22
CA ARG A 149 29.43 0.24 40.43
C ARG A 149 28.57 0.96 41.47
N GLU A 150 28.32 0.22 42.54
CA GLU A 150 28.06 0.71 43.90
C GLU A 150 26.81 1.59 44.07
N ARG A 151 25.71 0.94 44.45
CA ARG A 151 24.95 1.30 45.66
C ARG A 151 24.01 0.16 46.05
N GLU A 152 24.36 -0.46 47.17
CA GLU A 152 23.42 -1.19 48.01
C GLU A 152 22.18 -0.32 48.25
N GLY A 153 20.99 -0.86 47.96
CA GLY A 153 19.73 -0.15 48.19
C GLY A 153 18.71 -0.49 47.12
N VAL A 154 17.72 -1.26 47.52
CA VAL A 154 16.53 -1.68 46.76
C VAL A 154 16.01 -0.57 45.85
N VAL A 155 16.22 -0.70 44.54
CA VAL A 155 15.47 0.01 43.50
C VAL A 155 14.63 -1.03 42.78
N ARG A 156 13.30 -0.89 42.87
CA ARG A 156 12.34 -1.72 42.12
C ARG A 156 12.72 -1.63 40.64
N GLY A 157 13.04 -2.78 40.04
CA GLY A 157 13.37 -2.88 38.63
C GLY A 157 12.30 -2.22 37.77
N VAL A 158 12.74 -1.29 36.93
CA VAL A 158 11.97 -0.85 35.76
C VAL A 158 11.81 -2.08 34.88
N ARG A 159 10.56 -2.54 34.73
CA ARG A 159 10.20 -3.73 33.95
C ARG A 159 10.35 -3.44 32.46
N SER A 160 10.83 -4.44 31.73
CA SER A 160 11.09 -4.50 30.30
C SER A 160 9.83 -4.48 29.41
N ASP A 161 8.75 -3.83 29.86
CA ASP A 161 7.44 -3.91 29.24
C ASP A 161 7.18 -2.62 28.44
N ASP A 162 7.83 -2.46 27.28
CA ASP A 162 7.58 -1.33 26.36
C ASP A 162 7.24 -1.76 24.92
N MET A 163 6.96 -3.04 24.70
CA MET A 163 6.31 -3.56 23.47
C MET A 163 5.46 -4.81 23.75
N GLY A 164 4.79 -4.91 24.91
CA GLY A 164 3.77 -5.95 25.16
C GLY A 164 4.17 -7.38 24.76
N ARG A 165 5.42 -7.77 25.02
CA ARG A 165 5.99 -9.08 24.66
C ARG A 165 6.13 -9.94 25.91
N LYS A 166 5.21 -10.88 26.13
CA LYS A 166 5.47 -12.03 27.03
C LYS A 166 6.08 -13.13 26.17
N GLY A 167 7.41 -13.25 26.23
CA GLY A 167 8.18 -14.16 25.38
C GLY A 167 8.01 -15.64 25.72
N GLY A 168 7.76 -16.44 24.69
CA GLY A 168 8.42 -17.73 24.50
C GLY A 168 9.47 -17.58 23.40
N GLU A 169 10.60 -18.26 23.52
CA GLU A 169 11.83 -18.09 22.72
C GLU A 169 11.70 -18.36 21.20
N GLU A 170 10.51 -18.74 20.69
CA GLU A 170 10.27 -19.02 19.26
C GLU A 170 9.61 -17.85 18.48
N GLU A 171 9.13 -16.79 19.13
CA GLU A 171 8.42 -15.66 18.49
C GLU A 171 9.35 -14.49 18.03
N GLU A 172 10.66 -14.60 18.19
CA GLU A 172 11.63 -13.48 17.98
C GLU A 172 11.94 -13.07 16.53
N ASP A 173 11.54 -13.86 15.53
CA ASP A 173 11.98 -13.69 14.13
C ASP A 173 10.86 -13.45 13.09
N ARG A 174 9.62 -13.15 13.52
CA ARG A 174 8.52 -12.92 12.58
C ARG A 174 8.57 -11.50 12.00
N PRO A 175 8.62 -11.34 10.65
CA PRO A 175 8.60 -10.01 10.05
C PRO A 175 7.23 -9.33 10.22
N LEU A 176 7.24 -7.99 10.30
CA LEU A 176 6.05 -7.18 10.51
C LEU A 176 5.44 -6.73 9.18
N ALA A 177 4.13 -6.86 9.03
CA ALA A 177 3.32 -6.17 8.02
C ALA A 177 2.40 -5.16 8.73
N LEU A 178 2.81 -3.90 8.75
CA LEU A 178 2.04 -2.81 9.34
C LEU A 178 1.16 -2.15 8.28
N PHE A 179 -0.16 -2.24 8.47
CA PHE A 179 -1.14 -1.59 7.61
C PHE A 179 -1.58 -0.29 8.26
N THR A 180 -1.35 0.84 7.61
CA THR A 180 -2.02 2.07 8.02
C THR A 180 -3.46 2.03 7.51
N ALA A 181 -4.37 2.63 8.27
CA ALA A 181 -5.77 2.72 7.92
C ALA A 181 -6.32 4.08 8.35
N GLY A 182 -7.40 4.51 7.71
CA GLY A 182 -8.01 5.82 7.94
C GLY A 182 -8.36 6.53 6.64
N GLY A 183 -9.42 7.33 6.68
CA GLY A 183 -9.88 8.07 5.51
C GLY A 183 -8.84 9.05 4.96
N MET A 184 -9.04 9.49 3.72
CA MET A 184 -8.14 10.45 3.06
C MET A 184 -8.12 11.78 3.84
N GLY A 185 -6.94 12.29 4.18
CA GLY A 185 -6.82 13.49 5.02
C GLY A 185 -6.80 13.24 6.53
N ALA A 186 -6.94 11.99 7.01
CA ALA A 186 -6.85 11.66 8.43
C ALA A 186 -5.44 11.84 9.04
N GLY A 187 -4.40 11.95 8.20
CA GLY A 187 -3.03 12.17 8.65
C GLY A 187 -2.22 10.92 8.96
N LYS A 188 -2.59 9.75 8.41
CA LYS A 188 -1.90 8.45 8.62
C LYS A 188 -0.37 8.51 8.62
N GLY A 189 0.22 8.98 7.51
CA GLY A 189 1.67 9.07 7.37
C GLY A 189 2.29 10.02 8.41
N HIS A 190 1.65 11.16 8.68
CA HIS A 190 2.09 12.08 9.72
C HIS A 190 2.04 11.44 11.11
N THR A 191 0.91 10.82 11.47
CA THR A 191 0.73 10.12 12.74
C THR A 191 1.75 9.00 12.93
N LEU A 192 2.00 8.18 11.90
CA LEU A 192 3.02 7.13 11.99
C LEU A 192 4.42 7.72 12.22
N LYS A 193 4.78 8.82 11.55
CA LYS A 193 6.06 9.51 11.79
C LYS A 193 6.17 10.07 13.20
N GLU A 194 5.13 10.72 13.72
CA GLU A 194 5.14 11.26 15.08
C GLU A 194 5.26 10.14 16.13
N LEU A 195 4.54 9.03 15.94
CA LEU A 195 4.66 7.84 16.79
C LEU A 195 6.05 7.17 16.71
N LEU A 196 6.71 7.26 15.56
CA LEU A 196 8.10 6.82 15.44
C LEU A 196 9.02 7.77 16.20
N LYS A 197 8.90 9.08 16.01
CA LYS A 197 9.71 10.09 16.72
C LYS A 197 9.56 10.00 18.24
N SER A 198 8.34 9.81 18.75
CA SER A 198 8.07 9.62 20.19
C SER A 198 8.52 8.26 20.71
N ARG A 199 8.89 7.32 19.83
CA ARG A 199 9.27 5.93 20.11
C ARG A 199 8.12 5.04 20.61
N ASP A 200 6.87 5.49 20.49
CA ASP A 200 5.67 4.69 20.75
C ASP A 200 5.52 3.55 19.72
N VAL A 201 6.16 3.71 18.56
CA VAL A 201 6.25 2.71 17.50
C VAL A 201 7.69 2.56 17.06
N ARG A 202 8.06 1.33 16.69
CA ARG A 202 9.37 1.03 16.08
C ARG A 202 9.16 0.16 14.86
N LEU A 203 9.95 0.45 13.82
CA LEU A 203 9.99 -0.35 12.61
C LEU A 203 11.32 -1.12 12.55
N PRO A 204 11.30 -2.42 12.23
CA PRO A 204 12.52 -3.19 12.02
C PRO A 204 13.44 -2.55 10.97
N ARG A 205 14.76 -2.72 11.11
CA ARG A 205 15.74 -2.11 10.19
C ARG A 205 15.54 -2.49 8.72
N ASN A 206 15.02 -3.69 8.45
CA ASN A 206 14.80 -4.18 7.10
C ASN A 206 13.46 -3.73 6.48
N THR A 207 12.72 -2.84 7.14
CA THR A 207 11.37 -2.40 6.72
C THR A 207 11.38 -1.70 5.37
N VAL A 208 10.45 -2.06 4.49
CA VAL A 208 10.10 -1.32 3.25
C VAL A 208 8.83 -0.51 3.52
N TRP A 209 8.86 0.80 3.28
CA TRP A 209 7.65 1.62 3.36
C TRP A 209 7.04 1.77 1.97
N ILE A 210 5.87 1.17 1.76
CA ILE A 210 5.17 1.18 0.49
C ILE A 210 3.98 2.13 0.58
N ASP A 211 4.05 3.23 -0.16
CA ASP A 211 3.00 4.24 -0.27
C ASP A 211 2.63 4.42 -1.76
N PRO A 212 1.41 4.08 -2.19
CA PRO A 212 0.99 4.25 -3.58
C PRO A 212 0.99 5.71 -4.04
N ASP A 213 0.81 6.68 -3.13
CA ASP A 213 0.94 8.09 -3.46
C ASP A 213 2.40 8.47 -3.74
N ALA A 214 3.36 7.91 -2.98
CA ALA A 214 4.79 8.04 -3.26
C ALA A 214 5.19 7.35 -4.57
N LEU A 215 4.67 6.14 -4.83
CA LEU A 215 4.92 5.41 -6.08
C LEU A 215 4.43 6.19 -7.30
N SER A 216 3.23 6.77 -7.23
CA SER A 216 2.71 7.59 -8.32
C SER A 216 3.60 8.81 -8.65
N ARG A 217 4.33 9.33 -7.66
CA ARG A 217 5.26 10.47 -7.84
C ARG A 217 6.52 10.10 -8.63
N LEU A 218 6.86 8.81 -8.70
CA LEU A 218 7.98 8.32 -9.47
C LEU A 218 7.64 8.09 -10.95
N LEU A 219 6.36 8.16 -11.33
CA LEU A 219 5.92 7.98 -12.71
C LEU A 219 6.27 9.24 -13.55
N PRO A 220 7.03 9.10 -14.66
CA PRO A 220 7.46 10.24 -15.47
C PRO A 220 6.33 11.10 -16.04
N GLU A 221 5.15 10.52 -16.26
CA GLU A 221 3.99 11.21 -16.85
C GLU A 221 3.23 12.07 -15.83
N ARG A 222 3.44 11.85 -14.52
CA ARG A 222 2.67 12.52 -13.47
C ARG A 222 2.60 14.05 -13.62
N PRO A 223 3.69 14.79 -13.88
CA PRO A 223 3.62 16.24 -14.02
C PRO A 223 2.62 16.69 -15.09
N GLN A 224 2.47 15.93 -16.17
CA GLN A 224 1.54 16.24 -17.25
C GLN A 224 0.09 15.98 -16.83
N TYR A 225 -0.22 14.86 -16.17
CA TYR A 225 -1.55 14.60 -15.62
C TYR A 225 -1.97 15.67 -14.61
N VAL A 226 -1.08 16.02 -13.66
CA VAL A 226 -1.37 17.05 -12.65
C VAL A 226 -1.58 18.42 -13.29
N SER A 227 -0.83 18.77 -14.33
CA SER A 227 -1.00 20.06 -15.02
C SER A 227 -2.27 20.11 -15.88
N ASN A 228 -2.69 18.98 -16.44
CA ASN A 228 -3.85 18.89 -17.32
C ASN A 228 -5.18 18.83 -16.55
N ASP A 229 -5.27 17.93 -15.57
CA ASP A 229 -6.45 17.73 -14.75
C ASP A 229 -6.03 17.28 -13.33
N PRO A 230 -5.74 18.25 -12.43
CA PRO A 230 -5.30 17.95 -11.07
C PRO A 230 -6.31 17.10 -10.28
N GLU A 231 -7.60 17.17 -10.61
CA GLU A 231 -8.68 16.47 -9.91
C GLU A 231 -8.67 14.97 -10.24
N ASN A 232 -8.48 14.64 -11.52
CA ASN A 232 -8.47 13.25 -11.99
C ASN A 232 -7.08 12.62 -12.07
N ALA A 233 -5.99 13.40 -12.00
CA ALA A 233 -4.61 12.91 -12.11
C ALA A 233 -4.32 11.71 -11.18
N SER A 234 -4.75 11.79 -9.92
CA SER A 234 -4.53 10.70 -8.97
C SER A 234 -5.26 9.42 -9.40
N ALA A 235 -6.47 9.52 -9.96
CA ALA A 235 -7.23 8.36 -10.42
C ALA A 235 -6.62 7.71 -11.67
N LEU A 236 -6.01 8.50 -12.56
CA LEU A 236 -5.37 8.02 -13.79
C LEU A 236 -4.00 7.36 -13.53
N LEU A 237 -3.30 7.79 -12.47
CA LEU A 237 -2.00 7.22 -12.05
C LEU A 237 -2.18 6.02 -11.09
N HIS A 238 -3.28 5.96 -10.36
CA HIS A 238 -3.50 4.98 -9.30
C HIS A 238 -3.39 3.51 -9.76
N PRO A 239 -3.93 3.08 -10.93
CA PRO A 239 -3.81 1.69 -11.36
C PRO A 239 -2.35 1.21 -11.45
N GLU A 240 -1.45 2.03 -11.97
CA GLU A 240 -0.02 1.66 -12.07
C GLU A 240 0.66 1.70 -10.71
N ALA A 241 0.35 2.70 -9.87
CA ALA A 241 0.88 2.77 -8.52
C ALA A 241 0.45 1.57 -7.65
N SER A 242 -0.78 1.09 -7.82
CA SER A 242 -1.30 -0.11 -7.14
C SER A 242 -0.58 -1.38 -7.60
N LEU A 243 -0.32 -1.52 -8.91
CA LEU A 243 0.50 -2.61 -9.45
C LEU A 243 1.90 -2.59 -8.81
N LEU A 244 2.56 -1.42 -8.80
CA LEU A 244 3.89 -1.25 -8.19
C LEU A 244 3.89 -1.58 -6.70
N GLN A 245 2.85 -1.19 -5.96
CA GLN A 245 2.67 -1.51 -4.54
C GLN A 245 2.65 -3.03 -4.35
N GLU A 246 1.85 -3.75 -5.14
CA GLU A 246 1.73 -5.21 -5.02
C GLU A 246 3.03 -5.93 -5.40
N VAL A 247 3.74 -5.47 -6.43
CA VAL A 247 5.08 -6.01 -6.78
C VAL A 247 6.07 -5.76 -5.63
N CYS A 248 6.17 -4.54 -5.10
CA CYS A 248 7.05 -4.22 -3.98
C CYS A 248 6.73 -5.08 -2.75
N ALA A 249 5.45 -5.23 -2.43
CA ALA A 249 4.96 -6.08 -1.36
C ALA A 249 5.35 -7.55 -1.54
N ALA A 250 5.13 -8.11 -2.73
CA ALA A 250 5.47 -9.49 -3.05
C ALA A 250 6.99 -9.75 -2.94
N VAL A 251 7.82 -8.83 -3.44
CA VAL A 251 9.28 -8.95 -3.34
C VAL A 251 9.73 -8.81 -1.87
N ALA A 252 9.20 -7.85 -1.12
CA ALA A 252 9.51 -7.69 0.30
C ALA A 252 9.13 -8.94 1.11
N ARG A 253 7.98 -9.56 0.79
CA ARG A 253 7.53 -10.82 1.39
C ARG A 253 8.49 -11.96 1.14
N GLU A 254 8.91 -12.15 -0.11
CA GLU A 254 9.86 -13.20 -0.48
C GLU A 254 11.22 -13.01 0.20
N GLN A 255 11.65 -11.76 0.35
CA GLN A 255 12.87 -11.40 1.07
C GLN A 255 12.72 -11.42 2.60
N ARG A 256 11.56 -11.82 3.14
CA ARG A 256 11.25 -11.82 4.59
C ARG A 256 11.48 -10.45 5.25
N ARG A 257 11.30 -9.38 4.50
CA ARG A 257 11.43 -8.00 5.01
C ARG A 257 10.14 -7.57 5.67
N SER A 258 10.27 -6.81 6.75
CA SER A 258 9.11 -6.09 7.30
C SER A 258 8.64 -5.02 6.31
N LEU A 259 7.40 -4.58 6.43
CA LEU A 259 6.84 -3.56 5.55
C LEU A 259 5.75 -2.74 6.22
N VAL A 260 5.64 -1.49 5.76
CA VAL A 260 4.48 -0.64 5.97
C VAL A 260 3.71 -0.59 4.66
N VAL A 261 2.42 -0.92 4.67
CA VAL A 261 1.51 -0.69 3.54
C VAL A 261 0.62 0.50 3.88
N ASP A 262 0.86 1.64 3.23
CA ASP A 262 0.06 2.84 3.42
C ASP A 262 -1.24 2.77 2.60
N GLY A 263 -2.38 3.00 3.23
CA GLY A 263 -3.66 2.90 2.54
C GLY A 263 -4.84 3.39 3.36
N SER A 264 -5.97 3.64 2.69
CA SER A 264 -7.23 3.92 3.38
C SER A 264 -7.88 2.69 3.97
N LEU A 265 -7.47 1.49 3.53
CA LEU A 265 -7.99 0.21 4.01
C LEU A 265 -9.53 0.12 3.85
N THR A 266 -10.02 0.45 2.65
CA THR A 266 -11.47 0.56 2.36
C THR A 266 -12.06 -0.61 1.57
N ASP A 267 -11.23 -1.52 1.05
CA ASP A 267 -11.67 -2.73 0.36
C ASP A 267 -11.38 -3.96 1.24
N CYS A 268 -12.40 -4.42 1.96
CA CYS A 268 -12.18 -5.44 2.99
C CYS A 268 -11.93 -6.81 2.41
N GLY A 269 -12.48 -7.12 1.23
CA GLY A 269 -12.24 -8.40 0.58
C GLY A 269 -10.78 -8.49 0.14
N TRP A 270 -10.31 -7.45 -0.55
CA TRP A 270 -8.94 -7.37 -1.01
C TRP A 270 -7.94 -7.38 0.14
N PHE A 271 -8.13 -6.51 1.16
CA PHE A 271 -7.20 -6.46 2.30
C PHE A 271 -7.25 -7.72 3.18
N GLU A 272 -8.40 -8.41 3.30
CA GLU A 272 -8.48 -9.69 4.01
C GLU A 272 -7.62 -10.75 3.30
N GLY A 273 -7.73 -10.84 1.96
CA GLY A 273 -6.91 -11.73 1.15
C GLY A 273 -5.43 -11.36 1.24
N PHE A 274 -5.10 -10.08 1.11
CA PHE A 274 -3.73 -9.58 1.16
C PHE A 274 -3.06 -9.84 2.51
N MET A 275 -3.73 -9.50 3.63
CA MET A 275 -3.24 -9.79 4.98
C MET A 275 -3.08 -11.29 5.22
N ARG A 276 -3.98 -12.13 4.68
CA ARG A 276 -3.90 -13.59 4.78
C ARG A 276 -2.63 -14.13 4.16
N GLN A 277 -2.25 -13.64 2.98
CA GLN A 277 -1.01 -14.08 2.33
C GLN A 277 0.24 -13.80 3.20
N TYR A 278 0.25 -12.67 3.94
CA TYR A 278 1.32 -12.36 4.88
C TYR A 278 1.29 -13.26 6.12
N ARG A 279 0.11 -13.49 6.70
CA ARG A 279 -0.05 -14.43 7.83
C ARG A 279 0.42 -15.84 7.48
N GLU A 280 0.05 -16.33 6.31
CA GLU A 280 0.49 -17.63 5.78
C GLU A 280 2.00 -17.68 5.52
N ALA A 281 2.62 -16.55 5.13
CA ALA A 281 4.06 -16.41 5.01
C ALA A 281 4.79 -16.22 6.37
N GLY A 282 4.09 -16.28 7.50
CA GLY A 282 4.66 -16.20 8.84
C GLY A 282 4.83 -14.78 9.38
N TYR A 283 4.20 -13.77 8.76
CA TYR A 283 4.27 -12.39 9.25
C TYR A 283 3.36 -12.16 10.46
N ASP A 284 3.69 -11.14 11.23
CA ASP A 284 2.75 -10.46 12.11
C ASP A 284 2.10 -9.29 11.39
N CYS A 285 0.77 -9.32 11.30
CA CYS A 285 0.00 -8.24 10.70
C CYS A 285 -0.51 -7.33 11.81
N GLU A 286 -0.27 -6.02 11.68
CA GLU A 286 -0.80 -5.00 12.58
C GLU A 286 -1.59 -3.94 11.80
N ILE A 287 -2.60 -3.36 12.43
CA ILE A 287 -3.34 -2.22 11.90
C ILE A 287 -3.08 -0.98 12.77
N LEU A 288 -2.64 0.10 12.15
CA LEU A 288 -2.63 1.44 12.74
C LEU A 288 -3.74 2.26 12.07
N PHE A 289 -4.90 2.34 12.72
CA PHE A 289 -6.02 3.13 12.24
C PHE A 289 -5.97 4.54 12.81
N VAL A 290 -6.02 5.54 11.93
CA VAL A 290 -6.00 6.96 12.28
C VAL A 290 -7.34 7.58 11.89
N SER A 291 -7.98 8.20 12.87
CA SER A 291 -9.24 8.92 12.70
C SER A 291 -9.04 10.43 12.83
N ALA A 292 -9.90 11.18 12.15
CA ALA A 292 -10.03 12.62 12.31
C ALA A 292 -11.46 13.06 11.93
N PRO A 293 -11.95 14.19 12.46
CA PRO A 293 -13.19 14.80 12.02
C PRO A 293 -13.17 15.16 10.54
N GLU A 294 -14.33 15.09 9.87
CA GLU A 294 -14.46 15.34 8.43
C GLU A 294 -13.97 16.74 8.03
N ASP A 295 -14.31 17.77 8.81
CA ASP A 295 -13.92 19.15 8.56
C ASP A 295 -12.39 19.32 8.63
N VAL A 296 -11.72 18.62 9.56
CA VAL A 296 -10.25 18.57 9.66
C VAL A 296 -9.67 17.88 8.42
N MET A 297 -10.23 16.75 8.01
CA MET A 297 -9.76 16.00 6.83
C MET A 297 -9.90 16.81 5.54
N LEU A 298 -11.03 17.51 5.36
CA LEU A 298 -11.27 18.39 4.22
C LEU A 298 -10.29 19.58 4.21
N ARG A 299 -10.08 20.24 5.36
CA ARG A 299 -9.09 21.32 5.47
C ARG A 299 -7.68 20.85 5.15
N ARG A 300 -7.26 19.69 5.66
CA ARG A 300 -5.94 19.10 5.38
C ARG A 300 -5.78 18.77 3.90
N ALA A 301 -6.81 18.21 3.26
CA ALA A 301 -6.82 17.93 1.84
C ALA A 301 -6.68 19.21 0.99
N ASP A 302 -7.41 20.27 1.32
CA ASP A 302 -7.30 21.58 0.67
C ASP A 302 -5.90 22.20 0.85
N LYS A 303 -5.35 22.17 2.07
CA LYS A 303 -3.98 22.62 2.34
C LYS A 303 -2.96 21.87 1.49
N ARG A 304 -3.10 20.54 1.37
CA ARG A 304 -2.23 19.71 0.52
C ARG A 304 -2.39 20.01 -0.96
N ALA A 305 -3.62 20.24 -1.43
CA ALA A 305 -3.88 20.61 -2.81
C ALA A 305 -3.17 21.93 -3.18
N LYS A 306 -3.24 22.93 -2.30
CA LYS A 306 -2.54 24.21 -2.47
C LYS A 306 -1.01 24.06 -2.47
N ALA A 307 -0.47 23.18 -1.64
CA ALA A 307 0.98 22.98 -1.53
C ALA A 307 1.58 22.12 -2.65
N THR A 308 0.84 21.12 -3.14
CA THR A 308 1.41 20.04 -3.99
C THR A 308 0.72 19.88 -5.35
N GLY A 309 -0.37 20.62 -5.59
CA GLY A 309 -1.25 20.43 -6.74
C GLY A 309 -2.13 19.19 -6.67
N ARG A 310 -1.99 18.35 -5.63
CA ARG A 310 -2.78 17.12 -5.48
C ARG A 310 -4.16 17.43 -4.92
N VAL A 311 -5.16 17.45 -5.79
CA VAL A 311 -6.56 17.58 -5.39
C VAL A 311 -7.09 16.22 -4.89
N THR A 312 -7.97 16.25 -3.91
CA THR A 312 -8.70 15.07 -3.43
C THR A 312 -10.17 15.43 -3.34
N HIS A 313 -11.02 14.71 -4.07
CA HIS A 313 -12.45 15.01 -4.06
C HIS A 313 -13.08 14.86 -2.67
N PRO A 314 -13.87 15.84 -2.21
CA PRO A 314 -14.57 15.77 -0.92
C PRO A 314 -15.41 14.51 -0.73
N GLU A 315 -16.09 14.03 -1.77
CA GLU A 315 -16.88 12.80 -1.72
C GLU A 315 -16.02 11.55 -1.53
N ALA A 316 -14.78 11.53 -2.06
CA ALA A 316 -13.84 10.45 -1.81
C ALA A 316 -13.36 10.46 -0.34
N ILE A 317 -13.17 11.65 0.24
CA ILE A 317 -12.84 11.84 1.66
C ILE A 317 -13.97 11.30 2.54
N LYS A 318 -15.21 11.75 2.32
CA LYS A 318 -16.39 11.27 3.06
C LYS A 318 -16.57 9.76 2.95
N ARG A 319 -16.52 9.22 1.73
CA ARG A 319 -16.66 7.78 1.49
C ARG A 319 -15.57 6.97 2.19
N SER A 320 -14.31 7.41 2.10
CA SER A 320 -13.20 6.71 2.75
C SER A 320 -13.25 6.82 4.28
N ARG A 321 -13.73 7.95 4.81
CA ARG A 321 -13.95 8.15 6.25
C ARG A 321 -14.97 7.15 6.82
N ILE A 322 -16.02 6.81 6.06
CA ILE A 322 -17.05 5.84 6.48
C ILE A 322 -16.57 4.39 6.26
N LYS A 323 -16.04 4.08 5.07
CA LYS A 323 -15.67 2.70 4.72
C LYS A 323 -14.47 2.18 5.50
N SER A 324 -13.52 3.04 5.86
CA SER A 324 -12.30 2.62 6.54
C SER A 324 -12.57 1.99 7.92
N PRO A 325 -13.33 2.62 8.85
CA PRO A 325 -13.64 2.01 10.14
C PRO A 325 -14.46 0.71 10.00
N GLU A 326 -15.47 0.66 9.11
CA GLU A 326 -16.21 -0.58 8.82
C GLU A 326 -15.26 -1.73 8.47
N CYS A 327 -14.25 -1.41 7.66
CA CYS A 327 -13.28 -2.37 7.19
C CYS A 327 -12.29 -2.80 8.26
N VAL A 328 -11.75 -1.85 9.01
CA VAL A 328 -10.86 -2.14 10.15
C VAL A 328 -11.59 -3.01 11.16
N THR A 329 -12.84 -2.71 11.50
CA THR A 329 -13.64 -3.54 12.40
C THR A 329 -13.81 -4.96 11.85
N LYS A 330 -14.10 -5.12 10.56
CA LYS A 330 -14.19 -6.45 9.93
C LYS A 330 -12.86 -7.20 9.94
N LEU A 331 -11.74 -6.52 9.74
CA LEU A 331 -10.41 -7.14 9.62
C LEU A 331 -9.71 -7.37 10.96
N SER A 332 -10.16 -6.70 12.02
CA SER A 332 -9.67 -6.82 13.40
C SER A 332 -10.04 -8.17 14.02
N LYS A 333 -9.60 -9.26 13.38
CA LYS A 333 -9.79 -10.65 13.80
C LYS A 333 -8.45 -11.17 14.33
N PRO A 334 -8.39 -11.78 15.53
CA PRO A 334 -7.14 -12.28 16.11
C PRO A 334 -6.34 -13.25 15.23
N GLY A 335 -7.03 -14.07 14.42
CA GLY A 335 -6.36 -14.98 13.48
C GLY A 335 -5.69 -14.29 12.29
N LEU A 336 -6.09 -13.05 11.98
CA LEU A 336 -5.63 -12.28 10.83
C LEU A 336 -4.70 -11.13 11.24
N VAL A 337 -5.02 -10.44 12.33
CA VAL A 337 -4.32 -9.25 12.81
C VAL A 337 -3.94 -9.48 14.27
N ARG A 338 -2.65 -9.34 14.58
CA ARG A 338 -2.10 -9.55 15.92
C ARG A 338 -2.42 -8.36 16.83
N ARG A 339 -2.32 -7.14 16.30
CA ARG A 339 -2.52 -5.89 17.05
C ARG A 339 -3.21 -4.84 16.20
N VAL A 340 -4.15 -4.14 16.81
CA VAL A 340 -4.86 -2.98 16.28
C VAL A 340 -4.64 -1.80 17.23
N ARG A 341 -4.22 -0.66 16.67
CA ARG A 341 -4.10 0.62 17.37
C ARG A 341 -5.01 1.63 16.72
N LEU A 342 -5.87 2.27 17.53
CA LEU A 342 -6.76 3.35 17.10
C LEU A 342 -6.20 4.66 17.62
N ILE A 343 -5.93 5.57 16.70
CA ILE A 343 -5.33 6.87 17.00
C ILE A 343 -6.33 7.97 16.65
N ASP A 344 -6.59 8.86 17.60
CA ASP A 344 -7.25 10.13 17.35
C ASP A 344 -6.23 11.16 16.87
N ASN A 345 -6.44 11.67 15.66
CA ASN A 345 -5.68 12.75 15.07
C ASN A 345 -6.59 13.95 14.72
N SER A 346 -7.51 14.27 15.62
CA SER A 346 -8.51 15.33 15.49
C SER A 346 -7.93 16.75 15.54
N SER A 347 -6.72 16.94 16.06
CA SER A 347 -6.09 18.25 16.21
C SER A 347 -4.90 18.43 15.28
N ASP A 348 -4.72 19.66 14.78
CA ASP A 348 -3.49 20.11 14.10
C ASP A 348 -2.50 20.77 15.08
N THR A 349 -2.91 21.02 16.33
CA THR A 349 -2.11 21.76 17.32
C THR A 349 -1.73 20.91 18.53
N ALA A 350 -2.38 19.77 18.72
CA ALA A 350 -2.09 18.80 19.77
C ALA A 350 -1.55 17.51 19.14
N PRO A 351 -0.67 16.78 19.83
CA PRO A 351 -0.21 15.48 19.35
C PRO A 351 -1.39 14.50 19.24
N ALA A 352 -1.29 13.59 18.27
CA ALA A 352 -2.24 12.50 18.14
C ALA A 352 -2.25 11.63 19.40
N THR A 353 -3.40 11.07 19.76
CA THR A 353 -3.58 10.30 21.00
C THR A 353 -4.03 8.87 20.72
N THR A 354 -3.48 7.90 21.43
CA THR A 354 -3.91 6.50 21.33
C THR A 354 -5.22 6.32 22.09
N MET A 355 -6.31 6.08 21.35
CA MET A 355 -7.63 5.80 21.93
C MET A 355 -7.75 4.35 22.42
N TYR A 356 -7.16 3.44 21.66
CA TYR A 356 -7.24 2.01 21.93
C TYR A 356 -6.00 1.31 21.40
N ASP A 357 -5.52 0.33 22.18
CA ASP A 357 -4.48 -0.59 21.77
C ASP A 357 -4.85 -1.99 22.23
N SER A 358 -5.12 -2.86 21.26
CA SER A 358 -5.45 -4.27 21.53
C SER A 358 -4.39 -5.02 22.35
N ALA A 359 -3.13 -4.59 22.36
CA ALA A 359 -2.11 -5.21 23.20
C ALA A 359 -2.33 -4.94 24.70
N LEU A 360 -3.12 -3.92 25.03
CA LEU A 360 -3.49 -3.54 26.40
C LEU A 360 -4.90 -4.04 26.77
N ASP A 361 -5.66 -4.59 25.82
CA ASP A 361 -7.00 -5.12 26.07
C ASP A 361 -6.92 -6.59 26.51
N PRO A 362 -7.26 -6.93 27.76
CA PRO A 362 -7.23 -8.32 28.24
C PRO A 362 -8.28 -9.21 27.57
N ALA A 363 -9.31 -8.63 26.94
CA ALA A 363 -10.31 -9.36 26.17
C ALA A 363 -9.88 -9.59 24.72
N TRP A 364 -8.84 -8.91 24.24
CA TRP A 364 -8.21 -9.25 22.97
C TRP A 364 -7.45 -10.56 23.15
N PRO A 365 -7.86 -11.65 22.47
CA PRO A 365 -7.24 -12.94 22.71
C PRO A 365 -5.75 -12.84 22.37
N GLY A 366 -4.93 -13.12 23.39
CA GLY A 366 -3.48 -13.03 23.31
C GLY A 366 -2.93 -13.88 22.17
N SER A 367 -1.91 -13.31 21.55
CA SER A 367 -1.06 -13.70 20.40
C SER A 367 -0.69 -15.17 20.17
N THR A 368 -1.18 -16.14 20.93
CA THR A 368 -1.01 -17.56 20.59
C THR A 368 -1.67 -17.83 19.23
N PRO A 369 -0.91 -18.17 18.17
CA PRO A 369 -1.50 -18.52 16.90
C PRO A 369 -2.28 -19.81 17.12
N THR A 370 -3.61 -19.75 17.01
CA THR A 370 -4.32 -20.98 16.71
C THR A 370 -3.80 -21.43 15.34
N PRO A 371 -3.19 -22.63 15.22
CA PRO A 371 -2.74 -23.10 13.92
C PRO A 371 -3.93 -23.07 12.96
N TYR A 372 -3.80 -22.30 11.88
CA TYR A 372 -4.81 -22.24 10.84
C TYR A 372 -4.80 -23.59 10.11
N HIS A 373 -5.79 -24.43 10.39
CA HIS A 373 -6.01 -25.67 9.65
C HIS A 373 -6.86 -25.39 8.40
N PRO A 374 -6.34 -25.68 7.19
CA PRO A 374 -7.13 -25.61 5.99
C PRO A 374 -7.95 -26.90 5.86
N SER A 375 -9.22 -26.90 6.30
CA SER A 375 -10.18 -27.92 5.89
C SER A 375 -11.62 -27.45 6.06
N GLY A 376 -12.41 -27.58 5.01
CA GLY A 376 -13.81 -27.17 4.93
C GLY A 376 -14.82 -28.15 5.53
N GLY A 377 -16.10 -27.79 5.35
CA GLY A 377 -17.28 -28.59 5.69
C GLY A 377 -18.08 -28.03 6.87
N PRO A 378 -19.41 -27.82 6.74
CA PRO A 378 -20.21 -27.15 7.75
C PRO A 378 -20.53 -28.14 8.86
N HIS A 379 -20.18 -27.82 10.11
CA HIS A 379 -20.94 -28.14 11.34
C HIS A 379 -20.09 -27.75 12.56
N GLY A 380 -20.66 -26.93 13.44
CA GLY A 380 -20.21 -26.84 14.85
C GLY A 380 -19.85 -25.46 15.36
N SER A 381 -20.85 -24.79 15.95
CA SER A 381 -20.76 -23.76 17.00
C SER A 381 -19.95 -22.49 16.72
N SER A 382 -20.65 -21.43 16.29
CA SER A 382 -20.15 -20.05 16.31
C SER A 382 -20.10 -19.55 17.77
N ALA A 383 -18.92 -19.54 18.38
CA ALA A 383 -18.65 -18.58 19.43
C ALA A 383 -18.58 -17.20 18.75
N SER A 384 -19.62 -16.39 18.95
CA SER A 384 -19.66 -14.97 18.57
C SER A 384 -18.53 -14.24 19.30
N VAL A 385 -17.39 -14.08 18.65
CA VAL A 385 -16.36 -13.12 19.09
C VAL A 385 -16.85 -11.74 18.66
N THR A 386 -17.54 -11.06 19.57
CA THR A 386 -17.99 -9.69 19.38
C THR A 386 -16.76 -8.77 19.32
N ALA A 387 -16.70 -7.86 18.34
CA ALA A 387 -15.61 -6.90 18.25
C ALA A 387 -15.51 -6.06 19.55
N PRO A 388 -14.31 -5.70 20.03
CA PRO A 388 -14.12 -4.81 21.18
C PRO A 388 -15.00 -3.55 21.10
N ARG A 389 -15.55 -3.11 22.23
CA ARG A 389 -16.48 -1.96 22.30
C ARG A 389 -15.92 -0.69 21.64
N ALA A 390 -14.61 -0.46 21.75
CA ALA A 390 -13.95 0.68 21.10
C ALA A 390 -14.02 0.64 19.55
N LEU A 391 -14.11 -0.54 18.94
CA LEU A 391 -14.29 -0.71 17.49
C LEU A 391 -15.77 -0.60 17.07
N GLN A 392 -16.71 -0.69 18.02
CA GLN A 392 -18.15 -0.51 17.78
C GLN A 392 -18.58 0.97 17.86
N GLU A 393 -17.76 1.82 18.46
CA GLU A 393 -17.98 3.26 18.62
C GLU A 393 -17.23 4.10 17.55
N LEU A 394 -16.50 3.44 16.63
CA LEU A 394 -15.88 4.01 15.41
C LEU A 394 -16.92 4.20 14.29
#